data_AF-A0A966J494-F1
#
_entry.id   AF-A0A966J494-F1
#
_cell.length_a   1.000
_cell.length_b   1.000
_cell.length_c   1.000
_cell.angle_alpha   90.00
_cell.angle_beta   90.00
_cell.angle_gamma   90.00
#
_symmetry.space_group_name_H-M   'P 1'
#
loop_
_entity.id
_entity.type
_entity.pdbx_description
1 polymer ?
#
loop_
_entity_poly.entity_id
_entity_poly.type
_entity_poly.pdbx_seq_one_letter_code
_entity_poly.pdbx_strand_id
1 'polypeptide(L)'
;MDLQIATRLFLALLGWSLLLQTAEFFRLLTLDRVGSWPIQREEVPSRPVWVRSVLDHVVQGPGYVALLTLRLGIALALLCGWVSVALAVVLFVSSVLLLFRWRGAFNGGSDFMTLVSVTGLLIAQLTGHFTDNPTLGWRAGLWYVTVYVVSSYFVSGWVKLLRPEWRNGHALTVFLDGGVYGPLPAASLYRHPTLAAGVSWIFTVWEGCFPLSLVDVRIAWFMCCTAPVFHYLVYWYFGLNRFFWAWLATYPAVLYCALG
;
A
#
# COMPACT_ATOMS: atom_id res chain seq x y z
N MET A 1 7.72 -19.09 -10.37
CA MET A 1 8.53 -17.89 -10.09
C MET A 1 9.47 -18.24 -8.96
N ASP A 2 10.76 -18.28 -9.23
CA ASP A 2 11.76 -18.51 -8.19
C ASP A 2 11.89 -17.30 -7.25
N LEU A 3 12.60 -17.49 -6.14
CA LEU A 3 12.82 -16.47 -5.12
C LEU A 3 13.57 -15.25 -5.68
N GLN A 4 14.54 -15.47 -6.57
CA GLN A 4 15.38 -14.39 -7.10
C GLN A 4 14.55 -13.43 -7.97
N ILE A 5 13.71 -13.97 -8.85
CA ILE A 5 12.78 -13.19 -9.68
C ILE A 5 11.77 -12.47 -8.79
N ALA A 6 11.18 -13.18 -7.81
CA ALA A 6 10.21 -12.59 -6.89
C ALA A 6 10.81 -11.41 -6.12
N THR A 7 12.02 -11.57 -5.57
CA THR A 7 12.75 -10.51 -4.87
C THR A 7 13.05 -9.33 -5.78
N ARG A 8 13.54 -9.56 -7.01
CA ARG A 8 13.84 -8.47 -7.96
C ARG A 8 12.59 -7.69 -8.34
N LEU A 9 11.51 -8.38 -8.65
CA LEU A 9 10.23 -7.73 -8.99
C LEU A 9 9.65 -6.96 -7.79
N PHE A 10 9.70 -7.56 -6.60
CA PHE A 10 9.28 -6.91 -5.36
C PHE A 10 10.05 -5.62 -5.12
N LEU A 11 11.39 -5.66 -5.21
CA LEU A 11 12.25 -4.49 -5.03
C LEU A 11 12.00 -3.41 -6.08
N ALA A 12 11.87 -3.80 -7.35
CA ALA A 12 11.64 -2.85 -8.44
C ALA A 12 10.28 -2.16 -8.29
N LEU A 13 9.21 -2.91 -8.04
CA LEU A 13 7.86 -2.34 -7.88
C LEU A 13 7.73 -1.52 -6.59
N LEU A 14 8.35 -1.95 -5.50
CA LEU A 14 8.40 -1.18 -4.26
C LEU A 14 9.20 0.12 -4.48
N GLY A 15 10.39 0.04 -5.08
CA GLY A 15 11.21 1.20 -5.43
C GLY A 15 10.45 2.19 -6.33
N TRP A 16 9.74 1.70 -7.34
CA TRP A 16 8.90 2.52 -8.22
C TRP A 16 7.75 3.20 -7.46
N SER A 17 7.01 2.45 -6.65
CA SER A 17 5.94 3.00 -5.81
C SER A 17 6.47 4.09 -4.87
N LEU A 18 7.64 3.85 -4.25
CA LEU A 18 8.29 4.79 -3.37
C LEU A 18 8.77 6.05 -4.11
N LEU A 19 9.27 5.90 -5.33
CA LEU A 19 9.70 7.02 -6.17
C LEU A 19 8.53 7.96 -6.44
N LEU A 20 7.39 7.42 -6.90
CA LEU A 20 6.17 8.18 -7.18
C LEU A 20 5.64 8.88 -5.92
N GLN A 21 5.52 8.13 -4.81
CA GLN A 21 5.07 8.69 -3.53
C GLN A 21 6.02 9.80 -3.03
N THR A 22 7.33 9.65 -3.21
CA THR A 22 8.32 10.68 -2.80
C THR A 22 8.22 11.93 -3.68
N ALA A 23 8.09 11.77 -5.00
CA ALA A 23 7.90 12.88 -5.93
C ALA A 23 6.62 13.66 -5.62
N GLU A 24 5.53 12.96 -5.25
CA GLU A 24 4.29 13.60 -4.82
C GLU A 24 4.49 14.40 -3.52
N PHE A 25 5.18 13.84 -2.52
CA PHE A 25 5.50 14.57 -1.29
C PHE A 25 6.36 15.82 -1.54
N PHE A 26 7.28 15.80 -2.51
CA PHE A 26 8.00 17.00 -2.93
C PHE A 26 7.06 18.03 -3.56
N ARG A 27 6.12 17.60 -4.41
CA ARG A 27 5.12 18.50 -5.00
C ARG A 27 4.23 19.14 -3.92
N LEU A 28 3.83 18.38 -2.90
CA LEU A 28 3.02 18.88 -1.79
C LEU A 28 3.71 19.99 -0.99
N LEU A 29 5.05 20.08 -1.00
CA LEU A 29 5.76 21.20 -0.37
C LEU A 29 5.49 22.54 -1.05
N THR A 30 5.14 22.53 -2.34
CA THR A 30 4.83 23.74 -3.11
C THR A 30 3.36 24.16 -3.02
N LEU A 31 2.49 23.30 -2.46
CA LEU A 31 1.06 23.57 -2.35
C LEU A 31 0.76 24.18 -0.97
N ASP A 32 0.14 25.35 -0.96
CA ASP A 32 -0.09 26.09 0.28
C ASP A 32 -1.08 25.33 1.21
N ARG A 33 -0.71 25.22 2.48
CA ARG A 33 -1.52 24.77 3.64
C ARG A 33 -2.01 23.31 3.73
N VAL A 34 -1.72 22.41 2.79
CA VAL A 34 -2.22 21.01 2.86
C VAL A 34 -1.59 20.20 4.01
N GLY A 35 -0.49 20.67 4.60
CA GLY A 35 0.12 20.02 5.76
C GLY A 35 0.92 20.99 6.63
N SER A 36 0.27 21.89 7.35
CA SER A 36 0.97 22.73 8.33
C SER A 36 1.34 21.93 9.57
N TRP A 37 2.64 21.74 9.83
CA TRP A 37 3.10 21.03 11.04
C TRP A 37 2.65 21.71 12.33
N PRO A 38 2.70 23.05 12.50
CA PRO A 38 2.18 23.71 13.70
C PRO A 38 0.76 23.31 14.08
N ILE A 39 -0.13 23.11 13.11
CA ILE A 39 -1.50 22.67 13.32
C ILE A 39 -1.54 21.19 13.72
N GLN A 40 -0.85 20.33 12.98
CA GLN A 40 -0.84 18.89 13.24
C GLN A 40 -0.17 18.53 14.58
N ARG A 41 0.80 19.33 15.00
CA ARG A 41 1.54 19.19 16.25
C ARG A 41 0.63 19.32 17.48
N GLU A 42 -0.53 19.95 17.37
CA GLU A 42 -1.49 20.06 18.49
C GLU A 42 -2.09 18.71 18.89
N GLU A 43 -2.12 17.76 17.95
CA GLU A 43 -2.68 16.42 18.19
C GLU A 43 -1.64 15.39 18.58
N VAL A 44 -0.36 15.72 18.44
CA VAL A 44 0.73 14.88 18.93
C VAL A 44 0.74 14.96 20.46
N PRO A 45 0.65 13.81 21.17
CA PRO A 45 0.69 13.79 22.62
C PRO A 45 1.91 14.57 23.15
N SER A 46 1.69 15.39 24.19
CA SER A 46 2.75 16.20 24.79
C SER A 46 3.83 15.36 25.51
N ARG A 47 3.56 14.07 25.73
CA ARG A 47 4.50 13.11 26.31
C ARG A 47 4.57 11.81 25.50
N PRO A 48 5.77 11.21 25.39
CA PRO A 48 7.02 11.70 25.94
C PRO A 48 7.60 12.88 25.13
N VAL A 49 8.15 13.89 25.83
CA VAL A 49 8.51 15.20 25.25
C VAL A 49 9.54 15.08 24.12
N TRP A 50 10.45 14.10 24.23
CA TRP A 50 11.49 13.87 23.23
C TRP A 50 10.91 13.50 21.85
N VAL A 51 9.77 12.80 21.78
CA VAL A 51 9.14 12.44 20.51
C VAL A 51 8.73 13.68 19.74
N ARG A 52 8.10 14.64 20.44
CA ARG A 52 7.68 15.91 19.83
C ARG A 52 8.88 16.71 19.34
N SER A 53 9.97 16.74 20.12
CA SER A 53 11.20 17.41 19.72
C SER A 53 11.81 16.79 18.46
N VAL A 54 11.86 15.46 18.34
CA VAL A 54 12.33 14.78 17.13
C VAL A 54 11.45 15.13 15.93
N LEU A 55 10.12 15.03 16.07
CA LEU A 55 9.19 15.36 15.01
C LEU A 55 9.32 16.83 14.57
N ASP A 56 9.43 17.76 15.53
CA ASP A 56 9.62 19.20 15.27
C ASP A 56 10.86 19.46 14.37
N HIS A 57 11.89 18.61 14.37
CA HIS A 57 13.05 18.77 13.49
C HIS A 57 12.91 17.98 12.18
N VAL A 58 12.34 16.78 12.23
CA VAL A 58 12.41 15.83 11.10
C VAL A 58 11.25 16.00 10.12
N VAL A 59 10.06 16.38 10.58
CA VAL A 59 8.85 16.36 9.72
C VAL A 59 8.46 17.74 9.16
N GLN A 60 9.30 18.75 9.33
CA GLN A 60 9.12 20.08 8.75
C GLN A 60 10.42 20.69 8.22
N GLY A 61 10.28 21.73 7.38
CA GLY A 61 11.41 22.53 6.90
C GLY A 61 12.52 21.69 6.25
N PRO A 62 13.81 22.00 6.53
CA PRO A 62 14.95 21.27 5.97
C PRO A 62 14.98 19.78 6.33
N GLY A 63 14.51 19.40 7.52
CA GLY A 63 14.49 18.00 7.95
C GLY A 63 13.56 17.14 7.10
N TYR A 64 12.39 17.69 6.75
CA TYR A 64 11.45 16.99 5.87
C TYR A 64 12.01 16.83 4.46
N VAL A 65 12.67 17.86 3.92
CA VAL A 65 13.36 17.79 2.61
C VAL A 65 14.48 16.74 2.65
N ALA A 66 15.27 16.70 3.72
CA ALA A 66 16.30 15.67 3.91
C ALA A 66 15.70 14.26 3.97
N LEU A 67 14.59 14.08 4.71
CA LEU A 67 13.85 12.82 4.79
C LEU A 67 13.39 12.35 3.40
N LEU A 68 12.77 13.23 2.61
CA LEU A 68 12.32 12.91 1.26
C LEU A 68 13.50 12.62 0.31
N THR A 69 14.60 13.36 0.44
CA THR A 69 15.81 13.16 -0.40
C THR A 69 16.47 11.81 -0.10
N LEU A 70 16.57 11.45 1.17
CA LEU A 70 17.05 10.14 1.60
C LEU A 70 16.15 9.04 1.04
N ARG A 71 14.83 9.22 1.14
CA ARG A 71 13.86 8.26 0.60
C ARG A 71 13.94 8.13 -0.92
N LEU A 72 14.19 9.22 -1.63
CA LEU A 72 14.43 9.22 -3.07
C LEU A 72 15.67 8.38 -3.42
N GLY A 73 16.79 8.59 -2.72
CA GLY A 73 18.00 7.78 -2.90
C GLY A 73 17.76 6.30 -2.64
N ILE A 74 17.00 5.97 -1.59
CA ILE A 74 16.61 4.59 -1.27
C ILE A 74 15.72 3.99 -2.37
N ALA A 75 14.72 4.72 -2.86
CA ALA A 75 13.83 4.25 -3.93
C ALA A 75 14.61 3.90 -5.20
N LEU A 76 15.59 4.74 -5.57
CA LEU A 76 16.49 4.49 -6.70
C LEU A 76 17.41 3.28 -6.46
N ALA A 77 17.94 3.12 -5.25
CA ALA A 77 18.73 1.94 -4.89
C ALA A 77 17.91 0.65 -5.02
N LEU A 78 16.65 0.64 -4.56
CA LEU A 78 15.77 -0.51 -4.70
C LEU A 78 15.47 -0.85 -6.17
N LEU A 79 15.27 0.17 -7.02
CA LEU A 79 15.08 -0.02 -8.48
C LEU A 79 16.31 -0.68 -9.14
N CYS A 80 17.50 -0.35 -8.66
CA CYS A 80 18.74 -1.00 -9.10
C CYS A 80 18.92 -2.42 -8.50
N GLY A 81 18.02 -2.87 -7.61
CA GLY A 81 18.12 -4.14 -6.90
C GLY A 81 19.03 -4.11 -5.67
N TRP A 82 19.42 -2.92 -5.19
CA TRP A 82 20.32 -2.75 -4.05
C TRP A 82 19.51 -2.62 -2.77
N VAL A 83 19.82 -3.45 -1.79
CA VAL A 83 19.21 -3.41 -0.46
C VAL A 83 20.23 -3.83 0.59
N SER A 84 20.14 -3.23 1.77
CA SER A 84 20.90 -3.62 2.95
C SER A 84 20.02 -3.47 4.19
N VAL A 85 20.47 -4.02 5.32
CA VAL A 85 19.81 -3.84 6.62
C VAL A 85 19.64 -2.36 6.95
N ALA A 86 20.69 -1.56 6.80
CA ALA A 86 20.65 -0.13 7.09
C ALA A 86 19.60 0.59 6.23
N LEU A 87 19.56 0.29 4.92
CA LEU A 87 18.57 0.87 4.01
C LEU A 87 17.14 0.50 4.42
N ALA A 88 16.90 -0.77 4.75
CA ALA A 88 15.57 -1.23 5.15
C ALA A 88 15.10 -0.59 6.48
N VAL A 89 16.00 -0.45 7.46
CA VAL A 89 15.72 0.25 8.73
C VAL A 89 15.38 1.72 8.49
N VAL A 90 16.22 2.43 7.72
CA VAL A 90 16.00 3.84 7.40
C VAL A 90 14.69 4.04 6.64
N LEU A 91 14.38 3.15 5.69
CA LEU A 91 13.13 3.21 4.93
C LEU A 91 11.90 2.96 5.82
N PHE A 92 11.98 2.02 6.75
CA PHE A 92 10.91 1.76 7.71
C PHE A 92 10.67 2.95 8.63
N VAL A 93 11.73 3.45 9.27
CA VAL A 93 11.65 4.61 10.17
C VAL A 93 11.13 5.84 9.44
N SER A 94 11.63 6.12 8.22
CA SER A 94 11.14 7.24 7.42
C SER A 94 9.67 7.09 7.02
N SER A 95 9.21 5.88 6.69
CA SER A 95 7.81 5.61 6.38
C SER A 95 6.89 5.84 7.59
N VAL A 96 7.33 5.44 8.79
CA VAL A 96 6.60 5.71 10.04
C VAL A 96 6.55 7.21 10.34
N LEU A 97 7.66 7.93 10.19
CA LEU A 97 7.70 9.38 10.38
C LEU A 97 6.76 10.13 9.42
N LEU A 98 6.67 9.67 8.17
CA LEU A 98 5.71 10.21 7.21
C LEU A 98 4.26 9.96 7.64
N LEU A 99 3.93 8.77 8.16
CA LEU A 99 2.59 8.50 8.70
C LEU A 99 2.27 9.43 9.88
N PHE A 100 3.22 9.67 10.80
CA PHE A 100 3.03 10.65 11.88
C PHE A 100 2.76 12.05 11.33
N ARG A 101 3.54 12.46 10.32
CA ARG A 101 3.38 13.76 9.67
C ARG A 101 2.01 13.93 9.01
N TRP A 102 1.41 12.86 8.50
CA TRP A 102 0.12 12.93 7.83
C TRP A 102 -1.05 12.39 8.67
N ARG A 103 -0.84 12.21 9.98
CA ARG A 103 -1.87 11.73 10.94
C ARG A 103 -2.46 10.38 10.53
N GLY A 104 -1.61 9.51 10.00
CA GLY A 104 -1.98 8.23 9.43
C GLY A 104 -1.91 8.25 7.90
N ALA A 105 -2.86 7.57 7.28
CA ALA A 105 -2.95 7.45 5.84
C ALA A 105 -3.38 8.77 5.18
N PHE A 106 -2.49 9.36 4.39
CA PHE A 106 -2.78 10.53 3.58
C PHE A 106 -3.52 10.17 2.29
N ASN A 107 -3.11 9.10 1.63
CA ASN A 107 -3.69 8.61 0.37
C ASN A 107 -4.48 7.30 0.60
N GLY A 108 -5.26 7.26 1.68
CA GLY A 108 -6.04 6.08 2.06
C GLY A 108 -5.16 4.85 2.33
N GLY A 109 -5.68 3.65 2.03
CA GLY A 109 -4.99 2.40 2.35
C GLY A 109 -3.59 2.21 1.72
N SER A 110 -3.19 3.03 0.75
CA SER A 110 -1.89 2.90 0.06
C SER A 110 -0.70 3.13 0.97
N ASP A 111 -0.80 4.08 1.92
CA ASP A 111 0.30 4.40 2.82
C ASP A 111 0.53 3.25 3.82
N PHE A 112 -0.57 2.61 4.27
CA PHE A 112 -0.47 1.38 5.07
C PHE A 112 0.05 0.20 4.25
N MET A 113 -0.37 0.03 3.00
CA MET A 113 0.15 -1.05 2.14
C MET A 113 1.63 -0.86 1.79
N THR A 114 2.07 0.39 1.66
CA THR A 114 3.49 0.73 1.54
C THR A 114 4.23 0.32 2.81
N LEU A 115 3.69 0.64 4.00
CA LEU A 115 4.28 0.21 5.27
C LEU A 115 4.34 -1.31 5.38
N VAL A 116 3.32 -2.06 4.93
CA VAL A 116 3.36 -3.52 4.86
C VAL A 116 4.52 -4.01 4.01
N SER A 117 4.69 -3.47 2.80
CA SER A 117 5.79 -3.85 1.91
C SER A 117 7.17 -3.51 2.52
N VAL A 118 7.32 -2.32 3.09
CA VAL A 118 8.56 -1.90 3.76
C VAL A 118 8.84 -2.74 5.01
N THR A 119 7.82 -3.17 5.74
CA THR A 119 7.97 -4.08 6.89
C THR A 119 8.41 -5.47 6.43
N GLY A 120 7.84 -5.98 5.34
CA GLY A 120 8.29 -7.23 4.73
C GLY A 120 9.76 -7.17 4.29
N LEU A 121 10.18 -6.05 3.69
CA LEU A 121 11.58 -5.80 3.36
C LEU A 121 12.47 -5.77 4.61
N LEU A 122 12.04 -5.10 5.68
CA LEU A 122 12.76 -5.04 6.94
C LEU A 122 12.92 -6.42 7.58
N ILE A 123 11.84 -7.21 7.64
CA ILE A 123 11.88 -8.61 8.09
C ILE A 123 12.88 -9.40 7.24
N ALA A 124 12.84 -9.26 5.92
CA ALA A 124 13.75 -9.98 5.04
C ALA A 124 15.22 -9.68 5.33
N GLN A 125 15.56 -8.40 5.50
CA GLN A 125 16.94 -8.00 5.75
C GLN A 125 17.40 -8.37 7.17
N LEU A 126 16.58 -8.14 8.20
CA LEU A 126 16.95 -8.44 9.59
C LEU A 126 17.05 -9.95 9.83
N THR A 127 16.06 -10.73 9.39
CA THR A 127 16.12 -12.19 9.52
C THR A 127 17.31 -12.75 8.74
N GLY A 128 17.54 -12.29 7.51
CA GLY A 128 18.70 -12.71 6.72
C GLY A 128 20.03 -12.41 7.41
N HIS A 129 20.15 -11.26 8.07
CA HIS A 129 21.35 -10.84 8.79
C HIS A 129 21.56 -11.63 10.09
N PHE A 130 20.54 -11.76 10.96
CA PHE A 130 20.70 -12.41 12.25
C PHE A 130 20.78 -13.93 12.19
N THR A 131 20.34 -14.54 11.09
CA THR A 131 20.39 -16.00 10.89
C THR A 131 21.50 -16.42 9.92
N ASP A 132 22.29 -15.47 9.40
CA ASP A 132 23.24 -15.68 8.30
C ASP A 132 22.63 -16.45 7.11
N ASN A 133 21.32 -16.27 6.87
CA ASN A 133 20.56 -16.99 5.86
C ASN A 133 19.66 -16.04 5.06
N PRO A 134 20.19 -15.40 4.00
CA PRO A 134 19.42 -14.47 3.17
C PRO A 134 18.17 -15.10 2.54
N THR A 135 18.22 -16.38 2.18
CA THR A 135 17.09 -17.13 1.61
C THR A 135 15.94 -17.24 2.61
N LEU A 136 16.23 -17.59 3.87
CA LEU A 136 15.25 -17.62 4.95
C LEU A 136 14.66 -16.23 5.21
N GLY A 137 15.51 -15.19 5.21
CA GLY A 137 15.08 -13.80 5.35
C GLY A 137 14.03 -13.43 4.31
N TRP A 138 14.37 -13.55 3.02
CA TRP A 138 13.43 -13.22 1.95
C TRP A 138 12.15 -14.04 2.00
N ARG A 139 12.22 -15.34 2.32
CA ARG A 139 11.02 -16.16 2.53
C ARG A 139 10.13 -15.58 3.64
N ALA A 140 10.70 -15.21 4.79
CA ALA A 140 9.94 -14.64 5.90
C ALA A 140 9.29 -13.30 5.51
N GLY A 141 10.03 -12.41 4.85
CA GLY A 141 9.51 -11.12 4.41
C GLY A 141 8.40 -11.23 3.36
N LEU A 142 8.55 -12.10 2.37
CA LEU A 142 7.53 -12.31 1.34
C LEU A 142 6.28 -12.99 1.91
N TRP A 143 6.42 -13.96 2.82
CA TRP A 143 5.28 -14.57 3.51
C TRP A 143 4.53 -13.56 4.39
N TYR A 144 5.25 -12.67 5.09
CA TYR A 144 4.62 -11.57 5.84
C TYR A 144 3.73 -10.71 4.92
N VAL A 145 4.27 -10.24 3.79
CA VAL A 145 3.50 -9.43 2.83
C VAL A 145 2.30 -10.21 2.31
N THR A 146 2.50 -11.48 1.97
CA THR A 146 1.45 -12.36 1.43
C THR A 146 0.30 -12.53 2.41
N VAL A 147 0.58 -12.80 3.69
CA VAL A 147 -0.46 -12.93 4.72
C VAL A 147 -1.29 -11.66 4.82
N TYR A 148 -0.65 -10.48 4.79
CA TYR A 148 -1.35 -9.20 4.80
C TYR A 148 -2.23 -9.00 3.57
N VAL A 149 -1.72 -9.29 2.36
CA VAL A 149 -2.49 -9.15 1.11
C VAL A 149 -3.71 -10.07 1.13
N VAL A 150 -3.51 -11.35 1.44
CA VAL A 150 -4.58 -12.35 1.47
C VAL A 150 -5.64 -11.98 2.51
N SER A 151 -5.20 -11.59 3.71
CA SER A 151 -6.12 -11.17 4.77
C SER A 151 -6.90 -9.91 4.39
N SER A 152 -6.24 -8.93 3.76
CA SER A 152 -6.88 -7.67 3.37
C SER A 152 -8.00 -7.89 2.35
N TYR A 153 -7.74 -8.69 1.31
CA TYR A 153 -8.79 -9.05 0.35
C TYR A 153 -9.89 -9.89 1.00
N PHE A 154 -9.52 -10.94 1.74
CA PHE A 154 -10.50 -11.82 2.36
C PHE A 154 -11.45 -11.06 3.29
N VAL A 155 -10.93 -10.22 4.19
CA VAL A 155 -11.74 -9.42 5.10
C VAL A 155 -12.62 -8.43 4.32
N SER A 156 -12.09 -7.79 3.27
CA SER A 156 -12.86 -6.91 2.39
C SER A 156 -14.08 -7.63 1.78
N GLY A 157 -13.85 -8.81 1.17
CA GLY A 157 -14.92 -9.63 0.59
C GLY A 157 -15.92 -10.13 1.63
N TRP A 158 -15.43 -10.56 2.80
CA TRP A 158 -16.28 -11.03 3.89
C TRP A 158 -17.21 -9.93 4.43
N VAL A 159 -16.70 -8.72 4.61
CA VAL A 159 -17.53 -7.57 4.99
C VAL A 159 -18.61 -7.28 3.94
N LYS A 160 -18.26 -7.32 2.65
CA LYS A 160 -19.24 -7.11 1.56
C LYS A 160 -20.30 -8.20 1.52
N LEU A 161 -19.93 -9.45 1.80
CA LEU A 161 -20.87 -10.56 1.87
C LEU A 161 -21.89 -10.38 3.01
N LEU A 162 -21.44 -9.94 4.20
CA LEU A 162 -22.29 -9.81 5.38
C LEU A 162 -23.24 -8.60 5.33
N ARG A 163 -22.89 -7.55 4.57
CA ARG A 163 -23.63 -6.28 4.52
C ARG A 163 -24.68 -6.29 3.40
N PRO A 164 -25.99 -6.17 3.70
CA PRO A 164 -27.05 -6.17 2.68
C PRO A 164 -26.87 -5.12 1.57
N GLU A 165 -26.30 -3.97 1.91
CA GLU A 165 -26.09 -2.83 1.00
C GLU A 165 -25.05 -3.15 -0.09
N TRP A 166 -24.09 -4.03 0.21
CA TRP A 166 -23.16 -4.54 -0.80
C TRP A 166 -23.83 -5.61 -1.66
N ARG A 167 -24.62 -6.51 -1.06
CA ARG A 167 -25.32 -7.57 -1.79
C ARG A 167 -26.38 -7.06 -2.77
N ASN A 168 -27.02 -5.93 -2.48
CA ASN A 168 -28.00 -5.31 -3.35
C ASN A 168 -27.40 -4.22 -4.29
N GLY A 169 -26.09 -3.99 -4.23
CA GLY A 169 -25.39 -3.02 -5.07
C GLY A 169 -25.50 -1.56 -4.65
N HIS A 170 -26.30 -1.23 -3.63
CA HIS A 170 -26.48 0.15 -3.17
C HIS A 170 -25.17 0.76 -2.67
N ALA A 171 -24.38 0.00 -1.89
CA ALA A 171 -23.10 0.46 -1.36
C ALA A 171 -22.11 0.82 -2.47
N LEU A 172 -22.11 0.13 -3.61
CA LEU A 172 -21.25 0.48 -4.76
C LEU A 172 -21.59 1.87 -5.31
N THR A 173 -22.89 2.19 -5.45
CA THR A 173 -23.31 3.50 -5.95
C THR A 173 -22.93 4.62 -4.99
N VAL A 174 -23.16 4.43 -3.70
CA VAL A 174 -22.76 5.38 -2.64
C VAL A 174 -21.23 5.54 -2.61
N PHE A 175 -20.49 4.44 -2.76
CA PHE A 175 -19.04 4.46 -2.79
C PHE A 175 -18.50 5.27 -3.97
N LEU A 176 -19.01 5.01 -5.19
CA LEU A 176 -18.60 5.75 -6.38
C LEU A 176 -19.04 7.22 -6.36
N ASP A 177 -20.13 7.55 -5.68
CA ASP A 177 -20.55 8.94 -5.47
C ASP A 177 -19.58 9.74 -4.59
N GLY A 178 -18.84 9.06 -3.71
CA GLY A 178 -17.77 9.65 -2.91
C GLY A 178 -16.43 9.81 -3.64
N GLY A 179 -16.36 9.49 -4.94
CA GLY A 179 -15.16 9.66 -5.75
C GLY A 179 -14.75 11.12 -5.94
N VAL A 180 -13.53 11.36 -6.42
CA VAL A 180 -12.97 12.72 -6.66
C VAL A 180 -13.79 13.50 -7.69
N TYR A 181 -14.38 12.79 -8.65
CA TYR A 181 -15.29 13.34 -9.66
C TYR A 181 -16.76 12.99 -9.39
N GLY A 182 -17.08 12.55 -8.17
CA GLY A 182 -18.44 12.25 -7.76
C GLY A 182 -19.29 13.51 -7.55
N PRO A 183 -20.63 13.37 -7.49
CA PRO A 183 -21.38 12.13 -7.62
C PRO A 183 -21.44 11.61 -9.07
N LEU A 184 -21.75 10.32 -9.25
CA LEU A 184 -21.96 9.76 -10.59
C LEU A 184 -23.15 10.44 -11.28
N PRO A 185 -23.07 10.69 -12.61
CA PRO A 185 -24.20 11.19 -13.39
C PRO A 185 -25.46 10.33 -13.22
N ALA A 186 -26.63 10.95 -13.29
CA ALA A 186 -27.91 10.25 -13.16
C ALA A 186 -28.10 9.14 -14.21
N ALA A 187 -27.55 9.33 -15.41
CA ALA A 187 -27.58 8.36 -16.51
C ALA A 187 -26.44 7.31 -16.44
N SER A 188 -25.64 7.29 -15.37
CA SER A 188 -24.55 6.33 -15.23
C SER A 188 -25.06 4.89 -15.21
N LEU A 189 -24.39 3.99 -15.95
CA LEU A 189 -24.72 2.57 -15.97
C LEU A 189 -24.71 1.95 -14.57
N TYR A 190 -23.82 2.42 -13.69
CA TYR A 190 -23.74 1.95 -12.29
C TYR A 190 -24.98 2.30 -11.46
N ARG A 191 -25.88 3.16 -11.93
CA ARG A 191 -27.18 3.42 -11.28
C ARG A 191 -28.20 2.32 -11.57
N HIS A 192 -27.96 1.44 -12.55
CA HIS A 192 -28.85 0.32 -12.84
C HIS A 192 -28.74 -0.75 -11.75
N PRO A 193 -29.81 -1.06 -10.98
CA PRO A 193 -29.72 -1.89 -9.78
C PRO A 193 -29.11 -3.28 -10.01
N THR A 194 -29.47 -3.95 -11.12
CA THR A 194 -28.95 -5.29 -11.41
C THR A 194 -27.47 -5.26 -11.81
N LEU A 195 -27.02 -4.18 -12.47
CA LEU A 195 -25.61 -4.03 -12.83
C LEU A 195 -24.79 -3.72 -11.58
N ALA A 196 -25.27 -2.78 -10.74
CA ALA A 196 -24.61 -2.45 -9.49
C ALA A 196 -24.47 -3.68 -8.59
N ALA A 197 -25.54 -4.46 -8.41
CA ALA A 197 -25.51 -5.70 -7.65
C ALA A 197 -24.55 -6.72 -8.26
N GLY A 198 -24.60 -6.92 -9.59
CA GLY A 198 -23.69 -7.83 -10.30
C GLY A 198 -22.22 -7.48 -10.08
N VAL A 199 -21.85 -6.20 -10.25
CA VAL A 199 -20.49 -5.70 -10.00
C VAL A 199 -20.09 -5.88 -8.53
N SER A 200 -20.99 -5.56 -7.59
CA SER A 200 -20.72 -5.78 -6.17
C SER A 200 -20.47 -7.26 -5.84
N TRP A 201 -21.24 -8.18 -6.41
CA TRP A 201 -21.04 -9.62 -6.22
C TRP A 201 -19.75 -10.13 -6.83
N ILE A 202 -19.37 -9.64 -8.03
CA ILE A 202 -18.08 -9.97 -8.65
C ILE A 202 -16.94 -9.61 -7.70
N PHE A 203 -16.91 -8.39 -7.17
CA PHE A 203 -15.88 -7.99 -6.21
C PHE A 203 -15.95 -8.80 -4.91
N THR A 204 -17.15 -9.00 -4.36
CA THR A 204 -17.34 -9.74 -3.11
C THR A 204 -16.79 -11.16 -3.20
N VAL A 205 -17.14 -11.90 -4.26
CA VAL A 205 -16.68 -13.28 -4.47
C VAL A 205 -15.20 -13.30 -4.77
N TRP A 206 -14.70 -12.43 -5.64
CA TRP A 206 -13.29 -12.38 -6.00
C TRP A 206 -12.41 -12.09 -4.78
N GLU A 207 -12.75 -11.08 -3.98
CA GLU A 207 -12.02 -10.72 -2.76
C GLU A 207 -12.13 -11.81 -1.68
N GLY A 208 -13.34 -12.36 -1.47
CA GLY A 208 -13.60 -13.41 -0.49
C GLY A 208 -12.94 -14.75 -0.84
N CYS A 209 -12.71 -15.01 -2.12
CA CYS A 209 -11.99 -16.19 -2.60
C CYS A 209 -10.49 -15.97 -2.79
N PHE A 210 -9.96 -14.77 -2.50
CA PHE A 210 -8.53 -14.49 -2.65
C PHE A 210 -7.60 -15.46 -1.89
N PRO A 211 -7.96 -16.04 -0.71
CA PRO A 211 -7.13 -17.08 -0.07
C PRO A 211 -6.84 -18.30 -0.94
N LEU A 212 -7.68 -18.59 -1.95
CA LEU A 212 -7.42 -19.67 -2.91
C LEU A 212 -6.18 -19.41 -3.78
N SER A 213 -5.67 -18.18 -3.82
CA SER A 213 -4.37 -17.86 -4.44
C SER A 213 -3.21 -18.65 -3.84
N LEU A 214 -3.31 -19.11 -2.59
CA LEU A 214 -2.26 -19.91 -1.96
C LEU A 214 -2.38 -21.42 -2.22
N VAL A 215 -3.46 -21.86 -2.87
CA VAL A 215 -3.69 -23.29 -3.18
C VAL A 215 -3.04 -23.68 -4.50
N ASP A 216 -3.04 -22.79 -5.49
CA ASP A 216 -2.49 -23.06 -6.82
C ASP A 216 -1.96 -21.77 -7.45
N VAL A 217 -0.73 -21.81 -7.97
CA VAL A 217 -0.07 -20.66 -8.60
C VAL A 217 -0.85 -20.11 -9.80
N ARG A 218 -1.63 -20.92 -10.52
CA ARG A 218 -2.48 -20.45 -11.62
C ARG A 218 -3.62 -19.58 -11.11
N ILE A 219 -4.18 -19.93 -9.95
CA ILE A 219 -5.18 -19.10 -9.25
C ILE A 219 -4.51 -17.81 -8.77
N ALA A 220 -3.30 -17.91 -8.20
CA ALA A 220 -2.53 -16.72 -7.80
C ALA A 220 -2.31 -15.76 -8.97
N TRP A 221 -1.90 -16.28 -10.14
CA TRP A 221 -1.76 -15.47 -11.35
C TRP A 221 -3.06 -14.83 -11.79
N PHE A 222 -4.16 -15.59 -11.83
CA PHE A 222 -5.47 -15.03 -12.14
C PHE A 222 -5.81 -13.87 -11.20
N MET A 223 -5.74 -14.09 -9.88
CA MET A 223 -6.04 -13.08 -8.88
C MET A 223 -5.12 -11.86 -9.02
N CYS A 224 -3.79 -12.06 -9.00
CA CYS A 224 -2.81 -10.97 -9.09
C CYS A 224 -2.83 -10.21 -10.43
N CYS A 225 -3.29 -10.81 -11.53
CA CYS A 225 -3.46 -10.10 -12.81
C CYS A 225 -4.80 -9.35 -12.90
N THR A 226 -5.85 -9.82 -12.23
CA THR A 226 -7.14 -9.12 -12.17
C THR A 226 -7.14 -7.94 -11.19
N ALA A 227 -6.40 -8.04 -10.09
CA ALA A 227 -6.36 -7.03 -9.04
C ALA A 227 -5.86 -5.64 -9.49
N PRO A 228 -4.87 -5.52 -10.40
CA PRO A 228 -4.50 -4.25 -11.03
C PRO A 228 -5.68 -3.52 -11.69
N VAL A 229 -6.62 -4.25 -12.31
CA VAL A 229 -7.80 -3.63 -12.94
C VAL A 229 -8.65 -2.95 -11.88
N PHE A 230 -8.93 -3.62 -10.77
CA PHE A 230 -9.64 -3.03 -9.64
C PHE A 230 -8.91 -1.79 -9.08
N HIS A 231 -7.61 -1.90 -8.83
CA HIS A 231 -6.84 -0.78 -8.28
C HIS A 231 -6.71 0.40 -9.24
N TYR A 232 -6.69 0.13 -10.54
CA TYR A 232 -6.73 1.16 -11.56
C TYR A 232 -8.07 1.89 -11.55
N LEU A 233 -9.19 1.15 -11.40
CA LEU A 233 -10.51 1.78 -11.23
C LEU A 233 -10.57 2.63 -9.97
N VAL A 234 -9.98 2.18 -8.85
CA VAL A 234 -9.86 2.98 -7.63
C VAL A 234 -9.06 4.26 -7.89
N TYR A 235 -7.92 4.15 -8.58
CA TYR A 235 -7.15 5.32 -9.03
C TYR A 235 -8.01 6.28 -9.89
N TRP A 236 -8.73 5.75 -10.87
CA TRP A 236 -9.52 6.54 -11.82
C TRP A 236 -10.67 7.29 -11.15
N TYR A 237 -11.44 6.63 -10.29
CA TYR A 237 -12.62 7.23 -9.65
C TYR A 237 -12.27 8.06 -8.40
N PHE A 238 -11.21 7.70 -7.67
CA PHE A 238 -10.89 8.30 -6.36
C PHE A 238 -9.57 9.08 -6.35
N GLY A 239 -8.85 9.19 -7.47
CA GLY A 239 -7.58 9.92 -7.54
C GLY A 239 -6.48 9.34 -6.63
N LEU A 240 -6.61 8.07 -6.23
CA LEU A 240 -5.66 7.41 -5.32
C LEU A 240 -4.48 6.82 -6.10
N ASN A 241 -3.67 7.70 -6.68
CA ASN A 241 -2.56 7.36 -7.59
C ASN A 241 -1.55 6.39 -6.95
N ARG A 242 -1.32 6.52 -5.65
CA ARG A 242 -0.37 5.69 -4.89
C ARG A 242 -0.92 4.29 -4.64
N PHE A 243 -2.24 4.15 -4.56
CA PHE A 243 -2.91 2.90 -4.24
C PHE A 243 -2.56 1.82 -5.24
N PHE A 244 -2.65 2.12 -6.54
CA PHE A 244 -2.31 1.18 -7.60
C PHE A 244 -0.90 0.60 -7.43
N TRP A 245 0.12 1.46 -7.29
CA TRP A 245 1.51 1.02 -7.21
C TRP A 245 1.86 0.33 -5.90
N ALA A 246 1.32 0.81 -4.77
CA ALA A 246 1.55 0.22 -3.46
C ALA A 246 1.04 -1.23 -3.39
N TRP A 247 -0.10 -1.51 -4.05
CA TRP A 247 -0.62 -2.88 -4.14
C TRP A 247 0.13 -3.74 -5.15
N LEU A 248 0.46 -3.21 -6.34
CA LEU A 248 1.22 -3.95 -7.34
C LEU A 248 2.55 -4.47 -6.80
N ALA A 249 3.22 -3.68 -5.95
CA ALA A 249 4.48 -4.06 -5.30
C ALA A 249 4.40 -5.35 -4.48
N THR A 250 3.19 -5.79 -4.10
CA THR A 250 2.99 -6.90 -3.18
C THR A 250 2.74 -8.24 -3.89
N TYR A 251 2.35 -8.21 -5.17
CA TYR A 251 2.00 -9.41 -5.92
C TYR A 251 3.17 -10.37 -6.20
N PRO A 252 4.42 -9.92 -6.39
CA PRO A 252 5.55 -10.84 -6.47
C PRO A 252 5.65 -11.74 -5.22
N ALA A 253 5.28 -11.22 -4.05
CA ALA A 253 5.28 -12.01 -2.81
C ALA A 253 4.22 -13.13 -2.84
N VAL A 254 2.98 -12.79 -3.23
CA VAL A 254 1.87 -13.76 -3.32
C VAL A 254 2.18 -14.86 -4.33
N LEU A 255 2.61 -14.47 -5.53
CA LEU A 255 2.94 -15.42 -6.60
C LEU A 255 4.11 -16.34 -6.25
N TYR A 256 5.07 -15.86 -5.45
CA TYR A 256 6.15 -16.69 -4.91
C TYR A 256 5.61 -17.69 -3.88
N CYS A 257 4.84 -17.22 -2.90
CA CYS A 257 4.33 -18.06 -1.82
C CYS A 257 3.33 -19.12 -2.29
N ALA A 258 2.62 -18.88 -3.40
CA ALA A 258 1.71 -19.84 -4.02
C ALA A 258 2.41 -21.06 -4.66
N LEU A 259 3.74 -21.08 -4.74
CA LEU A 259 4.51 -22.18 -5.32
C LEU A 259 5.00 -23.21 -4.30
N GLY A 260 4.89 -22.94 -2.99
CA GLY A 260 5.42 -23.77 -1.90
C GLY A 260 6.83 -23.39 -1.46
#